data_AF-A0A918H994-F1
#
_entry.id   AF-A0A918H994-F1
#
_cell.length_a   1.000
_cell.length_b   1.000
_cell.length_c   1.000
_cell.angle_alpha   90.00
_cell.angle_beta   90.00
_cell.angle_gamma   90.00
#
_symmetry.space_group_name_H-M   'P 1'
#
loop_
_entity.id
_entity.type
_entity.pdbx_description
1 polymer ?
#
loop_
_entity_poly.entity_id
_entity_poly.type
_entity_poly.pdbx_seq_one_letter_code
_entity_poly.pdbx_strand_id
1 'polypeptide(L)'
;MAGPPFELECTHEGLDSLVRAIRQQADAKALRKELAKNMRDALKPAAAEAKSSIMGMSSAGLSTSSPGLRTAIAKKIRPEVKLGGRWTGARVKAFKTPGLRHFPNAPKRTNRRDGGWRTLTYGREPWRTQYGKRHWFDESFEGRENQAKQAVLDAMEDMARRIASRVHN
;
A
#
# COMPACT_ATOMS: atom_id res chain seq x y z
N MET A 1 -5.66 -17.05 9.66
CA MET A 1 -4.56 -16.08 9.43
C MET A 1 -5.12 -14.82 8.78
N ALA A 2 -5.10 -13.67 9.46
CA ALA A 2 -5.73 -12.44 8.96
C ALA A 2 -4.72 -11.59 8.17
N GLY A 3 -4.78 -11.67 6.84
CA GLY A 3 -4.05 -10.80 5.92
C GLY A 3 -4.43 -9.31 6.05
N PRO A 4 -3.74 -8.40 5.33
CA PRO A 4 -4.15 -7.00 5.23
C PRO A 4 -5.61 -6.84 4.85
N PRO A 5 -6.25 -5.76 5.28
CA PRO A 5 -7.66 -5.54 5.05
C PRO A 5 -8.03 -5.22 3.59
N PHE A 6 -7.08 -4.73 2.80
CA PHE A 6 -7.23 -4.37 1.39
C PHE A 6 -5.85 -4.35 0.73
N GLU A 7 -5.82 -4.57 -0.58
CA GLU A 7 -4.62 -4.77 -1.37
C GLU A 7 -4.88 -4.41 -2.82
N LEU A 8 -4.09 -3.51 -3.39
CA LEU A 8 -4.02 -3.30 -4.83
C LEU A 8 -2.82 -4.07 -5.35
N GLU A 9 -3.01 -5.11 -6.16
CA GLU A 9 -1.96 -6.02 -6.61
C GLU A 9 -1.69 -5.87 -8.12
N CYS A 10 -0.42 -5.76 -8.50
CA CYS A 10 0.04 -5.94 -9.88
C CYS A 10 0.89 -7.21 -9.94
N THR A 11 0.29 -8.32 -10.38
CA THR A 11 0.98 -9.60 -10.63
C THR A 11 1.32 -9.74 -12.11
N HIS A 12 2.53 -10.18 -12.43
CA HIS A 12 2.98 -10.35 -13.82
C HIS A 12 3.95 -11.52 -13.96
N GLU A 13 3.63 -12.49 -14.83
CA GLU A 13 4.52 -13.60 -15.23
C GLU A 13 5.86 -13.09 -15.79
N GLY A 14 5.86 -11.92 -16.45
CA GLY A 14 7.06 -11.25 -16.94
C GLY A 14 8.07 -10.84 -15.85
N LEU A 15 7.60 -10.62 -14.62
CA LEU A 15 8.49 -10.27 -13.50
C LEU A 15 9.40 -11.44 -13.10
N ASP A 16 8.87 -12.66 -13.11
CA ASP A 16 9.65 -13.85 -12.76
C ASP A 16 10.73 -14.12 -13.80
N SER A 17 10.40 -13.95 -15.09
CA SER A 17 11.37 -14.03 -16.19
C SER A 17 12.45 -12.97 -16.08
N LEU A 18 12.09 -11.72 -15.79
CA LEU A 18 13.05 -10.63 -15.56
C LEU A 18 13.95 -10.93 -14.36
N VAL A 19 13.40 -11.42 -13.26
CA VAL A 19 14.18 -11.80 -12.06
C VAL A 19 15.13 -12.96 -12.37
N ARG A 20 14.72 -13.94 -13.19
CA ARG A 20 15.61 -15.02 -13.66
C ARG A 20 16.76 -14.47 -14.49
N ALA A 21 16.49 -13.56 -15.43
CA ALA A 21 17.54 -12.89 -16.22
C ALA A 21 18.51 -12.09 -15.34
N ILE A 22 18.00 -11.37 -14.33
CA ILE A 22 18.82 -10.64 -13.36
C ILE A 22 19.76 -11.59 -12.60
N ARG A 23 19.31 -12.80 -12.24
CA ARG A 23 20.13 -13.76 -11.49
C ARG A 23 21.34 -14.28 -12.27
N GLN A 24 21.30 -14.21 -13.60
CA GLN A 24 22.41 -14.63 -14.46
C GLN A 24 23.52 -13.57 -14.54
N GLN A 25 23.26 -12.35 -14.07
CA GLN A 25 24.22 -11.25 -14.07
C GLN A 25 25.14 -11.33 -12.85
N ALA A 26 26.41 -10.94 -13.00
CA ALA A 26 27.37 -10.89 -11.89
C ALA A 26 26.87 -10.02 -10.70
N ASP A 27 26.19 -8.91 -11.00
CA ASP A 27 25.64 -7.97 -10.01
C ASP A 27 24.18 -8.24 -9.62
N ALA A 28 23.71 -9.50 -9.73
CA ALA A 28 22.32 -9.89 -9.49
C ALA A 28 21.71 -9.35 -8.18
N LYS A 29 22.50 -9.20 -7.12
CA LYS A 29 22.04 -8.67 -5.83
C LYS A 29 21.73 -7.17 -5.91
N ALA A 30 22.59 -6.39 -6.56
CA ALA A 30 22.41 -4.96 -6.73
C ALA A 30 21.20 -4.66 -7.63
N LEU A 31 21.11 -5.36 -8.77
CA LEU A 31 20.01 -5.20 -9.73
C LEU A 31 18.64 -5.54 -9.14
N ARG A 32 18.53 -6.60 -8.33
CA ARG A 32 17.28 -6.92 -7.62
C ARG A 32 16.89 -5.84 -6.60
N LYS A 33 17.86 -5.31 -5.85
CA LYS A 33 17.60 -4.23 -4.88
C LYS A 33 17.11 -2.97 -5.59
N GLU A 34 17.70 -2.68 -6.75
CA GLU A 34 17.33 -1.56 -7.60
C GLU A 34 15.94 -1.75 -8.22
N LEU A 35 15.64 -2.89 -8.85
CA LEU A 35 14.31 -3.19 -9.38
C LEU A 35 13.24 -3.04 -8.30
N ALA A 36 13.47 -3.60 -7.11
CA ALA A 36 12.54 -3.46 -6.00
C ALA A 36 12.40 -2.00 -5.51
N LYS A 37 13.45 -1.18 -5.65
CA LYS A 37 13.39 0.26 -5.35
C LYS A 37 12.56 0.98 -6.40
N ASN A 38 12.83 0.77 -7.69
CA ASN A 38 12.14 1.42 -8.80
C ASN A 38 10.64 1.11 -8.78
N MET A 39 10.26 -0.16 -8.58
CA MET A 39 8.85 -0.55 -8.44
C MET A 39 8.20 0.07 -7.20
N ARG A 40 8.91 0.20 -6.06
CA ARG A 40 8.39 0.90 -4.88
C ARG A 40 8.20 2.39 -5.13
N ASP A 41 9.14 2.99 -5.86
CA ASP A 41 9.13 4.42 -6.19
C ASP A 41 7.99 4.74 -7.16
N ALA A 42 7.74 3.87 -8.14
CA ALA A 42 6.58 3.94 -9.04
C ALA A 42 5.24 3.91 -8.31
N LEU A 43 5.14 3.18 -7.20
CA LEU A 43 3.93 3.10 -6.38
C LEU A 43 3.81 4.20 -5.30
N LYS A 44 4.79 5.09 -5.16
CA LYS A 44 4.71 6.20 -4.17
C LYS A 44 3.54 7.15 -4.42
N PRO A 45 3.22 7.57 -5.66
CA PRO A 45 2.07 8.45 -5.93
C PRO A 45 0.76 7.81 -5.45
N ALA A 46 0.53 6.55 -5.84
CA ALA A 46 -0.62 5.75 -5.40
C ALA A 46 -0.72 5.67 -3.86
N ALA A 47 0.40 5.46 -3.17
CA ALA A 47 0.42 5.46 -1.71
C ALA A 47 0.19 6.85 -1.09
N ALA A 48 0.61 7.94 -1.75
CA ALA A 48 0.38 9.31 -1.30
C ALA A 48 -1.10 9.70 -1.43
N GLU A 49 -1.77 9.25 -2.49
CA GLU A 49 -3.19 9.48 -2.73
C GLU A 49 -4.04 8.79 -1.66
N ALA A 50 -3.81 7.51 -1.39
CA ALA A 50 -4.48 6.80 -0.30
C ALA A 50 -4.25 7.46 1.06
N LYS A 51 -3.05 8.02 1.31
CA LYS A 51 -2.78 8.83 2.51
C LYS A 51 -3.60 10.12 2.53
N SER A 52 -3.73 10.82 1.41
CA SER A 52 -4.57 12.02 1.32
C SER A 52 -6.05 11.69 1.56
N SER A 53 -6.53 10.57 1.02
CA SER A 53 -7.93 10.17 1.12
C SER A 53 -8.34 9.85 2.56
N ILE A 54 -7.50 9.15 3.34
CA ILE A 54 -7.76 8.95 4.78
C ILE A 54 -7.71 10.26 5.56
N MET A 55 -6.84 11.20 5.17
CA MET A 55 -6.78 12.51 5.82
C MET A 55 -8.04 13.33 5.57
N GLY A 56 -8.71 13.14 4.44
CA GLY A 56 -10.02 13.73 4.12
C GLY A 56 -11.22 13.11 4.85
N MET A 57 -11.04 12.06 5.66
CA MET A 57 -12.13 11.50 6.47
C MET A 57 -12.64 12.52 7.49
N SER A 58 -13.94 12.78 7.55
CA SER A 58 -14.54 13.70 8.52
C SER A 58 -14.19 13.29 9.96
N SER A 59 -13.72 14.23 10.77
CA SER A 59 -13.49 14.03 12.20
C SER A 59 -14.70 14.56 12.95
N ALA A 60 -15.59 13.67 13.43
CA ALA A 60 -16.70 14.05 14.29
C ALA A 60 -16.18 14.58 15.65
N GLY A 61 -15.93 15.89 15.72
CA GLY A 61 -15.95 16.69 16.95
C GLY A 61 -14.85 16.50 18.00
N LEU A 62 -13.69 15.93 17.68
CA LEU A 62 -12.58 15.81 18.66
C LEU A 62 -11.35 16.58 18.17
N SER A 63 -11.02 17.64 18.91
CA SER A 63 -9.87 18.52 18.71
C SER A 63 -8.55 17.76 18.64
N THR A 64 -7.84 17.95 17.52
CA THR A 64 -6.39 18.22 17.34
C THR A 64 -5.27 17.60 18.22
N SER A 65 -5.51 16.92 19.35
CA SER A 65 -4.46 16.78 20.40
C SER A 65 -3.92 15.36 20.67
N SER A 66 -3.97 14.44 19.71
CA SER A 66 -3.32 13.12 19.82
C SER A 66 -3.09 12.58 18.42
N PRO A 67 -2.12 11.67 18.13
CA PRO A 67 -1.87 11.22 16.76
C PRO A 67 -3.18 10.77 16.14
N GLY A 68 -3.71 11.59 15.23
CA GLY A 68 -5.07 11.42 14.77
C GLY A 68 -5.21 10.02 14.19
N LEU A 69 -6.32 9.33 14.46
CA LEU A 69 -6.65 8.04 13.87
C LEU A 69 -6.24 7.97 12.37
N ARG A 70 -6.52 9.06 11.64
CA ARG A 70 -6.11 9.30 10.25
C ARG A 70 -4.59 9.24 10.05
N THR A 71 -3.82 10.03 10.79
CA THR A 71 -2.35 10.07 10.73
C THR A 71 -1.72 8.73 11.08
N ALA A 72 -2.27 8.01 12.07
CA ALA A 72 -1.78 6.70 12.46
C ALA A 72 -1.99 5.66 11.35
N ILE A 73 -3.16 5.68 10.70
CA ILE A 73 -3.45 4.86 9.51
C ILE A 73 -2.55 5.25 8.34
N ALA A 74 -2.43 6.55 8.04
CA ALA A 74 -1.61 7.07 6.93
C ALA A 74 -0.14 6.63 7.02
N LYS A 75 0.45 6.62 8.23
CA LYS A 75 1.83 6.13 8.49
C LYS A 75 2.03 4.64 8.16
N LYS A 76 0.94 3.88 8.10
CA LYS A 76 0.94 2.44 7.80
C LYS A 76 0.54 2.14 6.36
N ILE A 77 0.24 3.13 5.53
CA ILE A 77 0.04 2.96 4.08
C ILE A 77 1.40 2.96 3.39
N ARG A 78 1.79 1.83 2.80
CA ARG A 78 3.11 1.66 2.17
C ARG A 78 3.04 0.74 0.94
N PRO A 79 3.87 1.02 -0.09
CA PRO A 79 4.16 0.05 -1.14
C PRO A 79 4.92 -1.17 -0.60
N GLU A 80 4.57 -2.36 -1.08
CA GLU A 80 5.22 -3.64 -0.83
C GLU A 80 5.58 -4.27 -2.18
N VAL A 81 6.83 -4.69 -2.35
CA VAL A 81 7.31 -5.32 -3.58
C VAL A 81 7.97 -6.64 -3.23
N LYS A 82 7.65 -7.68 -4.00
CA LYS A 82 8.18 -9.02 -3.82
C LYS A 82 8.65 -9.59 -5.16
N LEU A 83 9.92 -9.96 -5.21
CA LEU A 83 10.61 -10.47 -6.42
C LEU A 83 10.82 -12.00 -6.36
N GLY A 84 10.00 -12.73 -5.60
CA GLY A 84 10.09 -14.19 -5.45
C GLY A 84 9.32 -14.74 -4.25
N GLY A 85 9.01 -16.05 -4.27
CA GLY A 85 8.27 -16.76 -3.22
C GLY A 85 6.82 -17.06 -3.65
N ARG A 86 5.90 -17.25 -2.69
CA ARG A 86 4.49 -17.62 -2.98
C ARG A 86 3.72 -16.62 -3.86
N TRP A 87 4.17 -15.37 -3.90
CA TRP A 87 3.61 -14.33 -4.78
C TRP A 87 4.75 -13.43 -5.23
N THR A 88 4.65 -12.88 -6.44
CA THR A 88 5.59 -11.91 -7.02
C THR A 88 4.80 -10.76 -7.62
N GLY A 89 5.29 -9.54 -7.41
CA GLY A 89 4.59 -8.33 -7.84
C GLY A 89 4.84 -7.14 -6.94
N ALA A 90 4.08 -6.09 -7.19
CA ALA A 90 4.09 -4.86 -6.42
C ALA A 90 2.67 -4.50 -6.01
N ARG A 91 2.51 -4.02 -4.76
CA ARG A 91 1.20 -3.68 -4.19
C ARG A 91 1.25 -2.50 -3.25
N VAL A 92 0.14 -1.78 -3.09
CA VAL A 92 -0.03 -0.78 -2.03
C VAL A 92 -0.96 -1.34 -0.94
N LYS A 93 -0.57 -1.16 0.32
CA LYS A 93 -1.25 -1.79 1.46
C LYS A 93 -1.28 -0.88 2.68
N ALA A 94 -2.40 -0.88 3.41
CA ALA A 94 -2.44 -0.34 4.77
C ALA A 94 -2.26 -1.46 5.80
N PHE A 95 -1.13 -1.42 6.48
CA PHE A 95 -0.82 -2.36 7.54
C PHE A 95 -1.61 -2.06 8.81
N LYS A 96 -1.77 -3.09 9.66
CA LYS A 96 -2.32 -2.92 11.01
C LYS A 96 -1.56 -1.82 11.77
N THR A 97 -2.28 -1.14 12.67
CA THR A 97 -1.78 -0.06 13.52
C THR A 97 -1.67 -0.53 14.97
N PRO A 98 -0.72 -1.45 15.29
CA PRO A 98 -0.53 -1.86 16.68
C PRO A 98 -0.18 -0.65 17.54
N GLY A 99 -0.74 -0.57 18.75
CA GLY A 99 -0.55 0.55 19.68
C GLY A 99 -1.54 1.71 19.52
N LEU A 100 -2.41 1.71 18.50
CA LEU A 100 -3.44 2.74 18.35
C LEU A 100 -4.63 2.45 19.29
N ARG A 101 -4.53 2.78 20.58
CA ARG A 101 -5.65 2.72 21.56
C ARG A 101 -6.49 1.41 21.48
N HIS A 102 -5.83 0.25 21.49
CA HIS A 102 -6.47 -1.07 21.33
C HIS A 102 -7.27 -1.25 20.02
N PHE A 103 -6.96 -0.46 18.99
CA PHE A 103 -7.58 -0.47 17.66
C PHE A 103 -6.56 -0.85 16.56
N PRO A 104 -5.98 -2.06 16.60
CA PRO A 104 -4.98 -2.49 15.61
C PRO A 104 -5.55 -2.66 14.19
N ASN A 105 -6.86 -2.91 14.08
CA ASN A 105 -7.56 -3.08 12.82
C ASN A 105 -8.16 -1.76 12.30
N ALA A 106 -7.62 -0.62 12.71
CA ALA A 106 -8.15 0.70 12.35
C ALA A 106 -8.33 0.89 10.84
N PRO A 107 -7.34 0.60 9.97
CA PRO A 107 -7.51 0.79 8.53
C PRO A 107 -8.68 -0.03 7.97
N LYS A 108 -8.86 -1.26 8.46
CA LYS A 108 -9.97 -2.14 8.06
C LYS A 108 -11.31 -1.52 8.43
N ARG A 109 -11.42 -1.07 9.68
CA ARG A 109 -12.68 -0.62 10.28
C ARG A 109 -13.11 0.74 9.75
N THR A 110 -12.15 1.59 9.37
CA THR A 110 -12.44 2.89 8.75
C THR A 110 -12.79 2.78 7.26
N ASN A 111 -12.36 1.73 6.55
CA ASN A 111 -12.69 1.51 5.13
C ASN A 111 -14.02 0.75 4.90
N ARG A 112 -14.64 0.19 5.96
CA ARG A 112 -15.87 -0.59 5.81
C ARG A 112 -17.01 0.25 5.22
N ARG A 113 -17.70 -0.32 4.22
CA ARG A 113 -18.96 0.21 3.67
C ARG A 113 -20.03 0.35 4.75
N ASP A 114 -20.19 -0.70 5.56
CA ASP A 114 -21.23 -0.83 6.57
C ASP A 114 -20.71 -1.28 7.95
N GLY A 115 -21.45 -0.92 8.99
CA GLY A 115 -21.29 -1.49 10.34
C GLY A 115 -20.32 -0.78 11.30
N GLY A 116 -19.72 0.35 10.90
CA GLY A 116 -18.94 1.24 11.78
C GLY A 116 -17.95 0.55 12.75
N TRP A 117 -17.58 1.26 13.81
CA TRP A 117 -16.99 0.66 15.00
C TRP A 117 -17.53 1.33 16.26
N ARG A 118 -17.71 0.54 17.33
CA ARG A 118 -18.11 1.07 18.63
C ARG A 118 -16.92 1.73 19.31
N THR A 119 -17.15 2.90 19.87
CA THR A 119 -16.17 3.62 20.69
C THR A 119 -16.88 4.25 21.88
N LEU A 120 -16.16 4.41 22.99
CA LEU A 120 -16.66 5.10 24.16
C LEU A 120 -16.55 6.61 23.95
N THR A 121 -17.53 7.34 24.48
CA THR A 121 -17.50 8.80 24.48
C THR A 121 -16.59 9.24 25.61
N TYR A 122 -15.39 9.76 25.27
CA TYR A 122 -14.35 10.11 26.26
C TYR A 122 -13.96 8.97 27.21
N GLY A 123 -14.03 7.71 26.76
CA GLY A 123 -13.74 6.55 27.60
C GLY A 123 -14.84 6.21 28.61
N ARG A 124 -16.01 6.84 28.50
CA ARG A 124 -17.19 6.60 29.35
C ARG A 124 -18.39 6.16 28.51
N GLU A 125 -19.32 5.49 29.17
CA GLU A 125 -20.64 5.20 28.61
C GLU A 125 -21.42 6.51 28.34
N PRO A 126 -22.34 6.53 27.35
CA PRO A 126 -22.72 5.41 26.49
C PRO A 126 -21.73 5.14 25.36
N TRP A 127 -21.69 3.88 24.92
CA TRP A 127 -21.04 3.50 23.67
C TRP A 127 -21.72 4.19 22.48
N ARG A 128 -20.93 4.74 21.58
CA ARG A 128 -21.40 5.28 20.30
C ARG A 128 -20.80 4.52 19.13
N THR A 129 -21.51 4.47 18.01
CA THR A 129 -20.98 3.96 16.75
C THR A 129 -20.36 5.10 15.96
N GLN A 130 -19.09 4.96 15.61
CA GLN A 130 -18.42 5.84 14.66
C GLN A 130 -18.35 5.17 13.29
N TYR A 131 -18.55 5.98 12.26
CA TYR A 131 -18.44 5.56 10.87
C TYR A 131 -17.18 6.17 10.27
N GLY A 132 -16.48 5.38 9.45
CA GLY A 132 -15.34 5.86 8.68
C GLY A 132 -15.80 6.49 7.38
N LYS A 133 -14.85 7.06 6.62
CA LYS A 133 -15.10 7.43 5.22
C LYS A 133 -15.26 6.13 4.43
N ARG A 134 -16.41 5.94 3.76
CA ARG A 134 -16.62 4.78 2.90
C ARG A 134 -15.53 4.75 1.83
N HIS A 135 -15.01 3.55 1.57
CA HIS A 135 -14.06 3.24 0.49
C HIS A 135 -12.88 4.22 0.34
N TRP A 136 -12.45 4.89 1.42
CA TRP A 136 -11.36 5.87 1.32
C TRP A 136 -10.08 5.28 0.73
N PHE A 137 -9.88 3.96 0.87
CA PHE A 137 -8.79 3.25 0.21
C PHE A 137 -9.21 2.68 -1.15
N ASP A 138 -10.34 1.98 -1.22
CA ASP A 138 -10.73 1.25 -2.44
C ASP A 138 -11.09 2.22 -3.59
N GLU A 139 -11.94 3.22 -3.33
CA GLU A 139 -12.29 4.29 -4.31
C GLU A 139 -11.08 5.17 -4.64
N SER A 140 -10.03 5.22 -3.80
CA SER A 140 -8.85 6.02 -4.12
C SER A 140 -8.03 5.46 -5.29
N PHE A 141 -8.28 4.21 -5.69
CA PHE A 141 -7.62 3.58 -6.82
C PHE A 141 -8.54 3.36 -8.03
N GLU A 142 -9.86 3.51 -7.89
CA GLU A 142 -10.80 3.40 -9.00
C GLU A 142 -10.44 4.38 -10.12
N GLY A 143 -10.27 3.86 -11.34
CA GLY A 143 -9.86 4.62 -12.52
C GLY A 143 -8.36 4.94 -12.63
N ARG A 144 -7.54 4.62 -11.62
CA ARG A 144 -6.07 4.87 -11.61
C ARG A 144 -5.22 3.61 -11.55
N GLU A 145 -5.84 2.45 -11.41
CA GLU A 145 -5.16 1.15 -11.41
C GLU A 145 -4.24 0.97 -12.63
N ASN A 146 -4.71 1.41 -13.81
CA ASN A 146 -3.94 1.34 -15.05
C ASN A 146 -2.68 2.22 -15.01
N GLN A 147 -2.72 3.38 -14.37
CA GLN A 147 -1.55 4.26 -14.27
C GLN A 147 -0.49 3.68 -13.34
N ALA A 148 -0.90 3.17 -12.17
CA ALA A 148 0.01 2.52 -11.23
C ALA A 148 0.61 1.24 -11.84
N LYS A 149 -0.20 0.47 -12.57
CA LYS A 149 0.24 -0.72 -13.30
C LYS A 149 1.24 -0.35 -14.40
N GLN A 150 0.95 0.67 -15.20
CA GLN A 150 1.87 1.12 -16.25
C GLN A 150 3.20 1.59 -15.68
N ALA A 151 3.19 2.40 -14.61
CA ALA A 151 4.42 2.86 -13.97
C ALA A 151 5.29 1.71 -13.44
N VAL A 152 4.68 0.61 -12.98
CA VAL A 152 5.41 -0.60 -12.58
C VAL A 152 5.98 -1.34 -13.80
N LEU A 153 5.22 -1.43 -14.90
CA LEU A 153 5.69 -2.02 -16.15
C LEU A 153 6.86 -1.23 -16.75
N ASP A 154 6.78 0.10 -16.76
CA ASP A 154 7.85 0.97 -17.23
C ASP A 154 9.13 0.74 -16.41
N ALA A 155 9.01 0.65 -15.08
CA ALA A 155 10.14 0.34 -14.19
C ALA A 155 10.75 -1.05 -14.44
N MET A 156 9.94 -2.04 -14.85
CA MET A 156 10.43 -3.36 -15.25
C MET A 156 11.11 -3.30 -16.62
N GLU A 157 10.54 -2.56 -17.57
CA GLU A 157 11.07 -2.43 -18.92
C GLU A 157 12.40 -1.68 -18.94
N ASP A 158 12.53 -0.58 -18.19
CA ASP A 158 13.78 0.15 -18.02
C ASP A 158 14.91 -0.76 -17.49
N MET A 159 14.59 -1.62 -16.54
CA MET A 159 15.54 -2.61 -16.01
C MET A 159 15.90 -3.66 -17.08
N ALA A 160 14.92 -4.14 -17.84
CA ALA A 160 15.14 -5.10 -18.91
C ALA A 160 16.04 -4.52 -20.01
N ARG A 161 15.78 -3.29 -20.47
CA ARG A 161 16.59 -2.57 -21.46
C ARG A 161 18.02 -2.39 -20.97
N ARG A 162 18.21 -2.03 -19.70
CA ARG A 162 19.55 -1.89 -19.11
C ARG A 162 20.32 -3.20 -19.08
N ILE A 163 19.68 -4.32 -18.76
CA ILE A 163 20.31 -5.65 -18.82
C ILE A 163 20.68 -5.97 -20.28
N ALA A 164 19.77 -5.76 -21.23
CA ALA A 164 20.02 -6.01 -22.64
C ALA A 164 21.21 -5.20 -23.18
N SER A 165 21.30 -3.91 -22.82
CA SER A 165 22.41 -3.01 -23.21
C SER A 165 23.78 -3.43 -22.67
N ARG A 166 23.83 -4.22 -21.59
CA ARG A 166 25.07 -4.76 -21.02
C ARG A 166 25.52 -6.08 -21.64
N VAL A 167 24.62 -6.77 -22.34
CA VAL A 167 24.92 -8.04 -23.03
C VAL A 167 25.46 -7.79 -24.44
N HIS A 168 25.17 -6.61 -25.02
CA HIS A 168 25.59 -6.23 -26.38
C HIS A 168 26.88 -5.38 -26.41
N ASN A 169 27.44 -5.04 -25.24
CA ASN A 169 28.76 -4.43 -25.07
C ASN A 169 29.69 -5.46 -24.44
#